data_AF-A0A7X8Q0F6-F1
#
_entry.id   AF-A0A7X8Q0F6-F1
#
_cell.length_a   1.000
_cell.length_b   1.000
_cell.length_c   1.000
_cell.angle_alpha   90.00
_cell.angle_beta   90.00
_cell.angle_gamma   90.00
#
_symmetry.space_group_name_H-M   'P 1'
#
loop_
_entity.id
_entity.type
_entity.pdbx_description
1 polymer ?
#
loop_
_entity_poly.entity_id
_entity_poly.type
_entity_poly.pdbx_seq_one_letter_code
_entity_poly.pdbx_strand_id
1 'polypeptide(L)'
;MINEIKRSEIENEKKILKGLQKKYIRMNENLRQELIALGYTFMQLGCGKSAYMTSMAVAEVSLTRNRKYNRDGCEYLVFGCSNISRRGYPVYRGFVKSIID
;
A
#
# COMPACT_ATOMS: atom_id res chain seq x y z
N MET A 1 -3.73 1.35 13.83
CA MET A 1 -5.05 1.61 13.21
C MET A 1 -4.79 2.00 11.77
N ILE A 2 -5.57 1.49 10.80
CA ILE A 2 -5.37 1.87 9.39
C ILE A 2 -6.24 3.10 9.13
N ASN A 3 -5.68 4.14 8.54
CA ASN A 3 -6.46 5.32 8.16
C ASN A 3 -7.29 5.05 6.89
N GLU A 4 -8.38 5.78 6.78
CA GLU A 4 -9.38 5.63 5.71
C GLU A 4 -9.28 6.78 4.69
N ILE A 5 -9.70 6.52 3.47
CA ILE A 5 -9.82 7.50 2.38
C ILE A 5 -11.12 7.25 1.61
N LYS A 6 -11.87 8.30 1.31
CA LYS A 6 -13.08 8.18 0.49
C LYS A 6 -12.74 7.91 -0.96
N ARG A 7 -13.55 7.10 -1.65
CA ARG A 7 -13.34 6.80 -3.08
C ARG A 7 -13.25 8.07 -3.95
N SER A 8 -14.02 9.11 -3.62
CA SER A 8 -14.00 10.40 -4.30
C SER A 8 -12.64 11.12 -4.24
N GLU A 9 -11.78 10.80 -3.28
CA GLU A 9 -10.51 11.48 -3.03
C GLU A 9 -9.30 10.73 -3.61
N ILE A 10 -9.50 9.51 -4.10
CA ILE A 10 -8.42 8.61 -4.57
C ILE A 10 -7.58 9.25 -5.68
N GLU A 11 -8.19 9.93 -6.65
CA GLU A 11 -7.43 10.50 -7.76
C GLU A 11 -6.50 11.64 -7.32
N ASN A 12 -6.93 12.43 -6.33
CA ASN A 12 -6.07 13.46 -5.74
C ASN A 12 -4.93 12.82 -4.96
N GLU A 13 -5.24 11.79 -4.19
CA GLU A 13 -4.25 11.05 -3.42
C GLU A 13 -3.20 10.38 -4.32
N LYS A 14 -3.62 9.76 -5.43
CA LYS A 14 -2.70 9.20 -6.45
C LYS A 14 -1.79 10.27 -7.04
N LYS A 15 -2.25 11.52 -7.24
CA LYS A 15 -1.40 12.62 -7.72
C LYS A 15 -0.31 12.95 -6.70
N ILE A 16 -0.65 12.99 -5.41
CA ILE A 16 0.33 13.20 -4.32
C ILE A 16 1.37 12.07 -4.34
N LEU A 17 0.92 10.81 -4.39
CA LEU A 17 1.82 9.65 -4.43
C LEU A 17 2.72 9.65 -5.68
N LYS A 18 2.21 10.02 -6.85
CA LYS A 18 3.03 10.20 -8.07
C LYS A 18 4.04 11.34 -7.91
N GLY A 19 3.72 12.39 -7.18
CA GLY A 19 4.66 13.44 -6.80
C GLY A 19 5.82 12.89 -5.97
N LEU A 20 5.52 12.04 -4.98
CA LEU A 20 6.53 11.34 -4.18
C LEU A 20 7.39 10.39 -5.04
N GLN A 21 6.80 9.66 -5.98
CA GLN A 21 7.56 8.82 -6.93
C GLN A 21 8.59 9.62 -7.73
N LYS A 22 8.26 10.86 -8.12
CA LYS A 22 9.19 11.73 -8.85
C LYS A 22 10.27 12.32 -7.94
N LYS A 23 9.90 12.66 -6.70
CA LYS A 23 10.81 13.24 -5.69
C LYS A 23 11.85 12.23 -5.18
N TYR A 24 11.50 10.95 -5.12
CA TYR A 24 12.36 9.90 -4.57
C TYR A 24 12.70 8.83 -5.61
N ILE A 25 13.99 8.57 -5.79
CA ILE A 25 14.48 7.54 -6.73
C ILE A 25 14.14 6.12 -6.24
N ARG A 26 14.11 5.92 -4.92
CA ARG A 26 13.85 4.62 -4.28
C ARG A 26 13.24 4.80 -2.90
N MET A 27 12.66 3.72 -2.37
CA MET A 27 12.17 3.68 -1.00
C MET A 27 13.31 3.92 0.00
N ASN A 28 13.22 5.01 0.76
CA ASN A 28 14.18 5.38 1.82
C ASN A 28 13.41 5.86 3.07
N GLU A 29 14.13 6.15 4.15
CA GLU A 29 13.50 6.53 5.42
C GLU A 29 12.70 7.83 5.31
N ASN A 30 13.21 8.84 4.60
CA ASN A 30 12.50 10.11 4.43
C ASN A 30 11.15 9.93 3.70
N LEU A 31 11.11 9.11 2.65
CA LEU A 31 9.86 8.79 1.96
C LEU A 31 8.88 8.04 2.87
N ARG A 32 9.37 7.13 3.72
CA ARG A 32 8.53 6.41 4.68
C ARG A 32 7.88 7.37 5.67
N GLN A 33 8.65 8.31 6.20
CA GLN A 33 8.13 9.31 7.13
C GLN A 33 7.09 10.21 6.45
N GLU A 34 7.31 10.61 5.19
CA GLU A 34 6.30 11.39 4.43
C GLU A 34 5.01 10.58 4.18
N LEU A 35 5.11 9.29 3.84
CA LEU A 35 3.95 8.42 3.71
C LEU A 35 3.19 8.27 5.03
N ILE A 36 3.90 8.12 6.15
CA ILE A 36 3.29 8.04 7.50
C ILE A 36 2.61 9.37 7.84
N ALA A 37 3.24 10.52 7.55
CA ALA A 37 2.67 11.84 7.78
C ALA A 37 1.41 12.09 6.93
N LEU A 38 1.37 11.53 5.72
CA LEU A 38 0.16 11.50 4.89
C LEU A 38 -0.92 10.55 5.43
N GLY A 39 -0.64 9.78 6.47
CA GLY A 39 -1.59 8.85 7.10
C GLY A 39 -1.53 7.43 6.54
N TYR A 40 -0.52 7.05 5.76
CA TYR A 40 -0.39 5.66 5.34
C TYR A 40 0.16 4.79 6.44
N THR A 41 -0.38 3.57 6.54
CA THR A 41 0.08 2.55 7.49
C THR A 41 0.89 1.48 6.75
N PHE A 42 2.05 1.12 7.29
CA PHE A 42 2.84 0.04 6.72
C PHE A 42 2.19 -1.33 7.01
N MET A 43 1.96 -2.13 5.98
CA MET A 43 1.29 -3.42 6.08
C MET A 43 1.89 -4.49 5.17
N GLN A 44 1.74 -5.74 5.61
CA GLN A 44 1.94 -6.92 4.76
C GLN A 44 0.62 -7.25 4.05
N LEU A 45 0.66 -7.34 2.72
CA LEU A 45 -0.52 -7.41 1.85
C LEU A 45 -0.94 -8.85 1.49
N GLY A 46 -0.20 -9.87 1.94
CA GLY A 46 -0.46 -11.27 1.59
C GLY A 46 -0.11 -11.62 0.14
N CYS A 47 -0.78 -12.62 -0.43
CA CYS A 47 -0.55 -13.18 -1.77
C CYS A 47 -1.69 -12.84 -2.76
N GLY A 48 -1.39 -12.76 -4.07
CA GLY A 48 -2.38 -12.44 -5.12
C GLY A 48 -1.95 -11.26 -6.01
N LYS A 49 -2.85 -10.31 -6.32
CA LYS A 49 -2.51 -9.10 -7.11
C LYS A 49 -1.43 -8.23 -6.44
N SER A 50 -1.40 -8.23 -5.11
CA SER A 50 -0.33 -7.63 -4.30
C SER A 50 1.04 -8.26 -4.53
N ALA A 51 1.08 -9.46 -5.13
CA ALA A 51 2.31 -10.19 -5.45
C ALA A 51 3.16 -9.55 -6.57
N TYR A 52 2.55 -8.66 -7.34
CA TYR A 52 3.20 -7.96 -8.45
C TYR A 52 3.50 -6.50 -8.11
N MET A 53 3.25 -6.08 -6.86
CA MET A 53 3.58 -4.74 -6.42
C MET A 53 5.09 -4.57 -6.31
N THR A 54 5.63 -3.73 -7.17
CA THR A 54 7.04 -3.33 -7.15
C THR A 54 7.25 -2.16 -6.20
N SER A 55 8.52 -1.93 -5.83
CA SER A 55 8.86 -0.75 -5.03
C SER A 55 8.38 0.51 -5.74
N MET A 56 7.83 1.44 -4.98
CA MET A 56 7.27 2.70 -5.47
C MET A 56 5.94 2.58 -6.23
N ALA A 57 5.45 1.40 -6.60
CA ALA A 57 4.20 1.27 -7.38
C ALA A 57 2.98 1.81 -6.61
N VAL A 58 2.07 2.50 -7.31
CA VAL A 58 0.80 2.96 -6.74
C VAL A 58 -0.33 2.12 -7.33
N ALA A 59 -1.12 1.45 -6.51
CA ALA A 59 -2.19 0.59 -6.97
C ALA A 59 -3.36 0.54 -5.99
N GLU A 60 -4.57 0.40 -6.52
CA GLU A 60 -5.73 -0.02 -5.76
C GLU A 60 -5.76 -1.55 -5.71
N VAL A 61 -5.78 -2.08 -4.48
CA VAL A 61 -5.73 -3.51 -4.21
C VAL A 61 -6.92 -3.88 -3.35
N SER A 62 -7.83 -4.67 -3.93
CA SER A 62 -8.83 -5.39 -3.15
C SER A 62 -8.19 -6.64 -2.57
N LEU A 63 -8.13 -6.72 -1.24
CA LEU A 63 -7.74 -7.95 -0.56
C LEU A 63 -8.99 -8.77 -0.33
N THR A 64 -9.27 -9.71 -1.24
CA THR A 64 -10.39 -10.64 -1.11
C THR A 64 -10.18 -11.50 0.14
N ARG A 65 -11.19 -11.50 1.01
CA ARG A 65 -11.34 -12.23 2.28
C ARG A 65 -10.22 -13.23 2.59
N ASN A 66 -9.18 -12.78 3.28
CA ASN A 66 -8.13 -13.68 3.74
C ASN A 66 -8.60 -14.36 5.04
N ARG A 67 -9.00 -15.64 4.97
CA ARG A 67 -9.49 -16.44 6.12
C ARG A 67 -8.54 -16.42 7.32
N LYS A 68 -7.24 -16.19 7.10
CA LYS A 68 -6.23 -16.12 8.17
C LYS A 68 -6.28 -14.82 8.97
N TYR A 69 -6.83 -13.75 8.40
CA TYR A 69 -6.84 -12.40 8.99
C TYR A 69 -8.25 -11.83 9.24
N ASN A 70 -9.31 -12.63 9.01
CA ASN A 70 -10.71 -12.31 9.35
C ASN A 70 -11.12 -10.85 9.04
N ARG A 71 -10.79 -10.37 7.84
CA ARG A 71 -11.31 -9.09 7.33
C ARG A 71 -12.09 -9.34 6.05
N ASP A 72 -13.36 -8.96 6.10
CA ASP A 72 -14.23 -8.92 4.93
C ASP A 72 -13.69 -7.89 3.93
N GLY A 73 -13.88 -8.14 2.63
CA GLY A 73 -13.13 -7.55 1.53
C GLY A 73 -12.87 -6.05 1.68
N CYS A 74 -11.63 -5.71 2.03
CA CYS A 74 -11.19 -4.33 2.14
C CYS A 74 -10.44 -3.94 0.86
N GLU A 75 -10.78 -2.78 0.33
CA GLU A 75 -10.00 -2.14 -0.74
C GLU A 75 -8.98 -1.20 -0.11
N TYR A 76 -7.78 -1.20 -0.67
CA TYR A 76 -6.69 -0.35 -0.20
C TYR A 76 -6.09 0.43 -1.36
N LEU A 77 -5.79 1.70 -1.11
CA LEU A 77 -4.81 2.41 -1.93
C LEU A 77 -3.43 2.11 -1.36
N VAL A 78 -2.55 1.58 -2.20
CA VAL A 78 -1.25 1.05 -1.78
C VAL A 78 -0.12 1.77 -2.51
N PHE A 79 0.90 2.17 -1.73
CA PHE A 79 2.21 2.54 -2.22
C PHE A 79 3.22 1.41 -1.93
N GLY A 80 3.82 0.85 -2.99
CA GLY A 80 4.60 -0.37 -2.96
C GLY A 80 5.93 -0.22 -2.23
N CYS A 81 6.25 -1.23 -1.43
CA CYS A 81 7.54 -1.39 -0.77
C CYS A 81 8.16 -2.71 -1.21
N SER A 82 9.50 -2.80 -1.26
CA SER A 82 10.25 -3.97 -1.75
C SER A 82 9.80 -5.29 -1.09
N ASN A 83 9.87 -6.44 -1.75
CA ASN A 83 9.45 -7.70 -1.14
C ASN A 83 10.46 -8.21 -0.10
N ILE A 84 9.98 -8.88 0.96
CA ILE A 84 10.85 -9.67 1.85
C ILE A 84 10.70 -11.13 1.43
N SER A 85 11.79 -11.80 1.04
CA SER A 85 11.77 -13.25 0.94
C SER A 85 11.98 -13.83 2.34
N ARG A 86 11.01 -14.61 2.84
CA ARG A 86 11.19 -15.36 4.10
C ARG A 86 10.87 -16.81 3.82
N ARG A 87 11.88 -17.69 3.94
CA ARG A 87 11.74 -19.16 3.76
C ARG A 87 11.06 -19.56 2.44
N GLY A 88 11.48 -18.97 1.32
CA GLY A 88 11.02 -19.36 -0.03
C GLY A 88 9.69 -18.74 -0.49
N TYR A 89 8.94 -18.06 0.40
CA TYR A 89 7.71 -17.38 0.01
C TYR A 89 7.90 -15.86 0.04
N PRO A 90 7.56 -15.14 -1.05
CA PRO A 90 7.59 -13.68 -1.06
C PRO A 90 6.46 -13.14 -0.18
N VAL A 91 6.82 -12.31 0.80
CA VAL A 91 5.86 -11.53 1.60
C VAL A 91 5.85 -10.11 1.05
N TYR A 92 4.70 -9.75 0.48
CA TYR A 92 4.48 -8.46 -0.17
C TYR A 92 4.10 -7.41 0.88
N ARG A 93 4.67 -6.21 0.76
CA ARG A 93 4.51 -5.12 1.72
C ARG A 93 4.25 -3.78 1.03
N GLY A 94 3.52 -2.92 1.68
CA GLY A 94 3.22 -1.59 1.18
C GLY A 94 2.74 -0.66 2.28
N PHE A 95 2.73 0.63 1.96
CA PHE A 95 2.06 1.66 2.73
C PHE A 95 0.63 1.75 2.24
N VAL A 96 -0.35 1.62 3.13
CA VAL A 96 -1.77 1.55 2.75
C VAL A 96 -2.63 2.59 3.43
N LYS A 97 -3.71 2.97 2.73
CA LYS A 97 -4.93 3.55 3.30
C LYS A 97 -6.13 2.70 2.89
N SER A 98 -7.07 2.50 3.79
CA SER A 98 -8.30 1.76 3.51
C SER A 98 -9.24 2.64 2.69
N ILE A 99 -9.72 2.14 1.57
CA ILE A 99 -10.72 2.83 0.76
C ILE A 99 -12.08 2.55 1.37
N ILE A 100 -12.85 3.60 1.57
CA ILE A 100 -14.25 3.56 2.00
C ILE A 100 -15.10 4.28 0.95
N ASP A 101 -16.36 3.90 0.85
CA ASP A 101 -17.35 4.56 -0.01
C ASP A 101 -18.01 5.76 0.70
#